data_AF-A0A3L8Q781-F1
#
_entry.id   AF-A0A3L8Q781-F1
#
_cell.length_a   1.000
_cell.length_b   1.000
_cell.length_c   1.000
_cell.angle_alpha   90.00
_cell.angle_beta   90.00
_cell.angle_gamma   90.00
#
_symmetry.space_group_name_H-M   'P 1'
#
loop_
_entity.id
_entity.type
_entity.pdbx_description
1 polymer ?
#
loop_
_entity_poly.entity_id
_entity_poly.type
_entity_poly.pdbx_seq_one_letter_code
_entity_poly.pdbx_strand_id
1 'polypeptide(L)' 'MSLLLSFPPGAKEYVFPRRERFPVFFHQENTSSIYVGGEGRLYYYDFATRDNYTVRRRR' A
#
# COMPACT_ATOMS: atom_id res chain seq x y z
N MET A 1 -4.34 12.70 3.50
CA MET A 1 -5.01 11.38 3.41
C MET A 1 -3.95 10.36 3.73
N SER A 2 -4.25 9.35 4.53
CA SER A 2 -3.27 8.36 4.94
C SER A 2 -3.82 6.95 4.89
N LEU A 3 -2.92 5.99 4.76
CA LEU A 3 -3.18 4.56 4.83
C LEU A 3 -2.30 3.95 5.91
N LEU A 4 -2.90 3.19 6.82
CA LEU A 4 -2.15 2.38 7.76
C LEU A 4 -1.72 1.09 7.07
N LEU A 5 -0.42 0.90 6.91
CA LEU A 5 0.17 -0.30 6.35
C LEU A 5 0.65 -1.20 7.48
N SER A 6 0.20 -2.45 7.49
CA SER A 6 0.59 -3.45 8.49
C SER A 6 1.61 -4.40 7.89
N PHE A 7 2.81 -4.45 8.46
CA PHE A 7 3.85 -5.40 8.09
C PHE A 7 4.38 -6.09 9.36
N PRO A 8 4.94 -7.31 9.30
CA PRO A 8 5.70 -7.82 10.42
C PRO A 8 7.00 -6.99 10.59
N PRO A 9 7.36 -6.47 11.78
CA PRO A 9 6.74 -6.62 13.10
C PRO A 9 5.83 -5.45 13.56
N GLY A 10 5.42 -4.50 12.71
CA GLY A 10 4.60 -3.36 13.11
C GLY A 10 3.85 -2.63 11.98
N ALA A 11 3.00 -1.67 12.37
CA ALA A 11 2.26 -0.85 11.43
C ALA A 11 2.97 0.50 11.19
N LYS A 12 2.93 1.00 9.95
CA LYS A 12 3.41 2.32 9.57
C LYS A 12 2.30 3.10 8.88
N GLU A 13 2.11 4.35 9.29
CA GLU A 13 1.23 5.25 8.56
C GLU A 13 1.96 5.82 7.34
N TYR A 14 1.33 5.71 6.16
CA TYR A 14 1.78 6.37 4.96
C TYR A 14 0.86 7.54 4.64
N VAL A 15 1.45 8.73 4.48
CA VAL A 15 0.72 9.95 4.13
C VAL A 15 0.88 10.20 2.63
N PHE A 16 -0.22 10.22 1.90
CA PHE A 16 -0.21 10.53 0.48
C PHE A 16 0.04 12.02 0.25
N PRO A 17 0.91 12.38 -0.72
CA PRO A 17 1.24 13.77 -1.01
C PRO A 17 0.05 14.58 -1.56
N ARG A 18 -0.94 13.90 -2.12
CA ARG A 18 -2.19 14.51 -2.61
C ARG A 18 -3.36 14.12 -1.73
N ARG A 19 -4.24 15.10 -1.50
CA ARG A 19 -5.56 14.86 -0.93
C ARG A 19 -6.53 14.58 -2.07
N GLU A 20 -7.07 13.37 -2.10
CA GLU A 20 -8.20 12.99 -2.95
C GLU A 20 -9.47 13.08 -2.12
N ARG A 21 -10.55 13.62 -2.69
CA ARG A 21 -11.83 13.79 -1.98
C ARG A 21 -12.55 12.46 -1.77
N PHE A 22 -12.46 11.56 -2.75
CA PHE A 22 -13.09 10.24 -2.75
C PHE A 22 -12.07 9.16 -3.19
N PRO A 23 -11.10 8.84 -2.32
CA PRO A 23 -10.10 7.83 -2.65
C PRO A 23 -10.71 6.44 -2.70
N VAL A 24 -10.27 5.64 -3.66
CA VAL A 24 -10.53 4.20 -3.69
C VAL A 24 -9.21 3.46 -3.61
N PHE A 25 -9.07 2.59 -2.61
CA PHE A 25 -7.85 1.81 -2.40
C PHE A 25 -8.05 0.40 -2.95
N PHE A 26 -7.11 -0.04 -3.78
CA PHE A 26 -7.05 -1.42 -4.25
C PHE A 26 -5.67 -2.00 -3.95
N HIS A 27 -5.65 -3.19 -3.36
CA HIS A 27 -4.44 -3.94 -3.06
C HIS A 27 -4.65 -5.37 -3.55
N GLN A 28 -3.66 -5.89 -4.26
CA GLN A 28 -3.60 -7.30 -4.63
C GLN A 28 -2.77 -8.06 -3.59
N GLU A 29 -3.35 -9.13 -3.03
CA GLU A 29 -2.66 -9.97 -2.06
C GLU A 29 -1.28 -10.43 -2.56
N ASN A 30 -0.33 -10.53 -1.63
CA ASN A 30 1.07 -10.92 -1.89
C ASN A 30 1.84 -9.96 -2.82
N THR A 31 1.36 -8.74 -3.02
CA THR A 31 2.15 -7.66 -3.65
C THR A 31 2.60 -6.65 -2.61
N SER A 32 3.65 -5.90 -2.90
CA SER A 32 4.10 -4.77 -2.07
C SER A 32 3.43 -3.46 -2.48
N SER A 33 2.51 -3.49 -3.44
CA SER A 33 1.97 -2.30 -4.07
C SER A 33 0.49 -2.09 -3.76
N ILE A 34 0.06 -0.85 -3.89
CA ILE A 34 -1.35 -0.47 -3.90
C ILE A 34 -1.63 0.46 -5.07
N TYR A 35 -2.87 0.41 -5.54
CA TYR A 35 -3.44 1.40 -6.43
C TYR A 35 -4.38 2.30 -5.65
N VAL A 36 -4.31 3.60 -5.92
CA VAL A 36 -5.22 4.59 -5.34
C VAL A 36 -5.93 5.31 -6.49
N GLY A 37 -7.22 5.07 -6.62
CA GLY A 37 -8.09 5.83 -7.53
C GLY A 37 -8.50 7.16 -6.91
N GLY A 38 -8.51 8.22 -7.71
CA GLY A 38 -8.94 9.56 -7.35
C GLY A 38 -9.67 10.25 -8.50
N GLU A 39 -9.81 11.58 -8.44
CA GLU A 39 -10.56 12.35 -9.44
C GLU A 39 -9.86 12.34 -10.82
N GLY A 40 -10.26 11.39 -11.67
CA GLY A 40 -9.73 11.23 -13.03
C GLY A 40 -8.30 10.69 -13.09
N ARG A 41 -7.75 10.21 -11.97
CA ARG A 41 -6.36 9.74 -11.87
C ARG A 41 -6.28 8.42 -11.13
N LEU A 42 -5.33 7.59 -11.57
CA LEU A 42 -4.92 6.38 -10.89
C LEU A 42 -3.47 6.55 -10.45
N TYR A 43 -3.22 6.38 -9.15
CA TYR A 43 -1.88 6.44 -8.56
C TYR A 43 -1.40 5.03 -8.23
N TYR A 44 -0.10 4.80 -8.41
CA TYR A 44 0.58 3.57 -8.05
C TYR A 44 1.62 3.87 -6.98
N TYR A 45 1.62 3.09 -5.90
CA TYR A 45 2.62 3.16 -4.85
C TYR A 45 3.17 1.77 -4.59
N ASP A 46 4.50 1.62 -4.66
CA ASP A 46 5.21 0.41 -4.30
C ASP A 46 5.92 0.61 -2.96
N PHE A 47 5.65 -0.29 -2.02
CA PHE A 47 6.22 -0.30 -0.68
C PHE A 47 7.26 -1.39 -0.50
N ALA A 48 7.75 -2.01 -1.58
CA ALA A 48 8.88 -2.92 -1.51
C ALA A 48 10.06 -2.19 -0.88
N THR A 49 10.32 -2.46 0.39
CA THR A 49 11.59 -2.11 1.02
C THR A 49 12.60 -3.14 0.54
N ARG A 50 13.90 -2.78 0.45
CA ARG A 50 14.98 -3.74 0.15
C ARG A 50 15.14 -4.83 1.22
N ASP A 51 14.26 -4.85 2.23
CA ASP A 51 14.24 -5.85 3.28
C ASP A 51 13.55 -7.11 2.76
N ASN A 52 14.34 -8.16 2.54
CA ASN A 52 13.87 -9.46 2.08
C ASN A 52 12.96 -10.12 3.12
N TYR A 53 11.64 -9.99 2.99
CA TYR A 53 10.71 -10.80 3.78
C TYR A 53 10.42 -12.11 3.05
N THR A 54 10.90 -13.23 3.60
CA THR A 54 10.64 -14.57 3.07
C THR A 54 9.17 -14.93 3.28
N VAL A 55 8.37 -14.93 2.21
CA VAL A 55 6.97 -15.38 2.25
C VAL A 55 6.94 -16.89 2.48
N ARG A 56 6.78 -17.32 3.74
CA ARG A 56 6.56 -18.73 4.07
C ARG A 56 5.09 -19.08 3.81
N ARG A 57 4.82 -19.75 2.68
CA ARG A 57 3.56 -20.49 2.48
C ARG A 57 3.50 -21.63 3.50
N ARG A 58 2.52 -21.61 4.40
CA ARG A 58 2.12 -22.81 5.15
C ARG A 58 1.33 -23.71 4.20
N ARG A 59 1.80 -24.96 4.07
CA ARG A 59 1.09 -26.08 3.44
C ARG A 59 0.05 -26.62 4.41
#